data_AF-A0A349QTE0-F1
#
_entry.id   AF-A0A349QTE0-F1
#
_cell.length_a   1.000
_cell.length_b   1.000
_cell.length_c   1.000
_cell.angle_alpha   90.00
_cell.angle_beta   90.00
_cell.angle_gamma   90.00
#
_symmetry.space_group_name_H-M   'P 1'
#
loop_
_entity.id
_entity.type
_entity.pdbx_description
1 polymer ?
#
loop_
_entity_poly.entity_id
_entity_poly.type
_entity_poly.pdbx_seq_one_letter_code
_entity_poly.pdbx_strand_id
1 'polypeptide(L)' 'MSGMFCDCESLSELDVSRFDTSNVTDMRFMFYYDTELINVWVGEKWSTENAKVEDMFSGCSISGVTIKQ' A
#
# COMPACT_ATOMS: atom_id res chain seq x y z
N MET A 1 -6.32 -7.66 -3.90
CA MET A 1 -5.64 -6.46 -4.42
C MET A 1 -4.12 -6.68 -4.47
N SER A 2 -3.64 -7.82 -4.99
CA SER A 2 -2.19 -8.10 -5.05
C SER A 2 -1.54 -7.35 -6.21
N GLY A 3 -0.33 -6.81 -6.02
CA GLY A 3 0.50 -6.27 -7.10
C GLY A 3 -0.05 -5.04 -7.84
N MET A 4 -0.97 -4.27 -7.23
CA MET A 4 -1.67 -3.19 -7.93
C MET A 4 -0.76 -2.04 -8.37
N PHE A 5 0.28 -1.75 -7.58
CA PHE A 5 1.31 -0.75 -7.83
C PHE A 5 2.68 -1.44 -7.74
N CYS A 6 2.87 -2.59 -8.39
CA CYS A 6 4.19 -3.23 -8.42
C CYS A 6 5.09 -2.51 -9.43
N ASP A 7 6.36 -2.29 -9.09
CA ASP A 7 7.40 -1.67 -9.92
C ASP A 7 7.01 -0.29 -10.48
N CYS A 8 6.21 0.47 -9.73
CA CYS A 8 5.89 1.86 -10.03
C CYS A 8 7.01 2.78 -9.51
N GLU A 9 8.22 2.61 -10.05
CA GLU A 9 9.45 3.27 -9.59
C GLU A 9 9.39 4.81 -9.57
N SER A 10 8.50 5.44 -10.35
CA SER A 10 8.33 6.90 -10.37
C SER A 10 7.24 7.42 -9.40
N LEU A 11 6.53 6.53 -8.71
CA LEU A 11 5.44 6.90 -7.80
C LEU A 11 6.01 7.34 -6.45
N SER A 12 6.10 8.65 -6.21
CA SER A 12 6.63 9.17 -4.95
C SER A 12 5.59 9.28 -3.83
N GLU A 13 4.34 9.46 -4.21
CA GLU A 13 3.21 9.78 -3.33
C GLU A 13 1.95 9.06 -3.81
N LEU A 14 1.20 8.46 -2.89
CA LEU A 14 -0.03 7.75 -3.21
C LEU A 14 -1.14 8.00 -2.19
N ASP A 15 -2.28 8.49 -2.66
CA ASP A 15 -3.50 8.60 -1.88
C ASP A 15 -4.50 7.49 -2.26
N VAL A 16 -4.63 6.50 -1.39
CA VAL A 16 -5.63 5.42 -1.45
C VAL A 16 -6.62 5.52 -0.30
N SER A 17 -6.85 6.73 0.23
CA SER A 17 -7.73 6.96 1.38
C SER A 17 -9.18 6.51 1.19
N ARG A 18 -9.59 6.29 -0.05
CA ARG A 18 -10.93 5.81 -0.41
C ARG A 18 -11.06 4.30 -0.46
N PHE A 19 -9.97 3.55 -0.29
CA PHE A 19 -10.00 2.09 -0.37
C PHE A 19 -10.57 1.53 0.94
N ASP A 20 -11.56 0.65 0.79
CA ASP A 20 -12.06 -0.21 1.87
C ASP A 20 -11.42 -1.58 1.72
N THR A 21 -10.42 -1.87 2.55
CA THR A 21 -9.69 -3.15 2.50
C THR A 21 -10.15 -4.13 3.59
N SER A 22 -11.20 -3.79 4.35
CA SER A 22 -11.72 -4.59 5.48
C SER A 22 -12.05 -6.04 5.14
N ASN A 23 -12.44 -6.30 3.88
CA ASN A 23 -12.80 -7.63 3.38
C ASN A 23 -11.79 -8.20 2.36
N VAL A 24 -10.66 -7.52 2.15
CA VAL A 24 -9.64 -7.99 1.19
C VAL A 24 -8.79 -9.07 1.85
N THR A 25 -8.57 -10.18 1.16
CA THR A 25 -7.83 -11.34 1.68
C THR A 25 -6.41 -11.48 1.13
N ASP A 26 -6.07 -10.72 0.08
CA ASP A 26 -4.74 -10.75 -0.54
C ASP A 26 -4.32 -9.35 -0.99
N MET A 27 -3.24 -8.85 -0.40
CA MET A 27 -2.62 -7.57 -0.69
C MET A 27 -1.09 -7.73 -0.84
N ARG A 28 -0.64 -8.94 -1.18
CA ARG A 28 0.79 -9.22 -1.42
C ARG A 28 1.33 -8.37 -2.57
N PHE A 29 2.58 -7.98 -2.46
CA PHE A 29 3.32 -7.22 -3.47
C PHE A 29 2.65 -5.89 -3.91
N MET A 30 1.72 -5.34 -3.13
CA MET A 30 0.88 -4.22 -3.59
C MET A 30 1.69 -3.00 -4.03
N PHE A 31 2.85 -2.75 -3.42
CA PHE A 31 3.82 -1.69 -3.71
C PHE A 31 5.24 -2.24 -3.93
N TYR A 32 5.36 -3.50 -4.33
CA TYR A 32 6.67 -4.16 -4.44
C TYR A 32 7.59 -3.39 -5.39
N TYR A 33 8.80 -3.07 -4.93
CA TYR A 33 9.81 -2.30 -5.68
C TYR A 33 9.34 -0.92 -6.17
N ASP A 34 8.40 -0.30 -5.47
CA ASP A 34 8.12 1.13 -5.62
C ASP A 34 9.22 1.97 -4.94
N THR A 35 10.39 2.04 -5.58
CA THR A 35 11.63 2.55 -4.98
C THR A 35 11.56 4.02 -4.56
N GLU A 36 10.74 4.84 -5.21
CA GLU A 36 10.57 6.26 -4.87
C GLU A 36 9.37 6.52 -3.95
N LEU A 37 8.55 5.51 -3.62
CA LEU A 37 7.34 5.70 -2.82
C LEU A 37 7.69 6.01 -1.36
N ILE A 38 7.43 7.25 -0.95
CA ILE A 38 7.77 7.76 0.39
C ILE A 38 6.53 7.87 1.28
N ASN A 39 5.41 8.32 0.71
CA ASN A 39 4.18 8.63 1.44
C ASN A 39 2.98 7.87 0.87
N VAL A 40 2.30 7.13 1.74
CA VAL A 40 1.01 6.49 1.43
C VAL A 40 -0.05 7.00 2.40
N TRP A 41 -1.11 7.59 1.86
CA TRP A 41 -2.29 7.98 2.63
C TRP A 41 -3.39 6.95 2.48
N VAL A 42 -3.86 6.44 3.62
CA VAL A 42 -4.94 5.45 3.72
C VAL A 42 -6.13 6.04 4.47
N GLY A 43 -7.28 5.37 4.38
CA GLY A 43 -8.51 5.76 5.06
C GLY A 43 -8.76 4.89 6.29
N GLU A 44 -9.78 5.25 7.08
CA GLU A 44 -10.16 4.51 8.29
C GLU A 44 -10.52 3.04 8.03
N LYS A 45 -10.91 2.72 6.80
CA LYS A 45 -11.28 1.36 6.36
C LYS A 45 -10.12 0.55 5.78
N TRP A 46 -8.90 1.09 5.83
CA TRP A 46 -7.71 0.32 5.49
C TRP A 46 -7.39 -0.64 6.64
N SER A 47 -7.67 -1.92 6.43
CA SER A 47 -7.32 -3.02 7.31
C SER A 47 -6.44 -4.03 6.58
N THR A 48 -5.44 -4.54 7.29
CA THR A 48 -4.58 -5.65 6.85
C THR A 48 -4.84 -6.93 7.65
N GLU A 49 -5.78 -6.92 8.59
CA GLU A 49 -5.98 -8.01 9.56
C GLU A 49 -6.42 -9.33 8.90
N ASN A 50 -7.22 -9.23 7.83
CA ASN A 50 -7.77 -10.37 7.10
C ASN A 50 -6.96 -10.71 5.84
N ALA A 51 -5.89 -9.94 5.58
CA ALA A 51 -5.16 -9.98 4.33
C ALA A 51 -3.78 -10.62 4.47
N LYS A 52 -3.39 -11.35 3.44
CA LYS A 52 -1.98 -11.67 3.17
C LYS A 52 -1.26 -10.40 2.73
N VAL A 53 -0.18 -10.03 3.43
CA VAL A 53 0.56 -8.76 3.24
C VAL A 53 2.06 -8.98 3.00
N GLU A 54 2.46 -10.21 2.67
CA GLU A 54 3.84 -10.54 2.36
C GLU A 54 4.36 -9.65 1.24
N ASP A 55 5.56 -9.12 1.44
CA ASP A 55 6.28 -8.24 0.51
C ASP A 55 5.51 -7.01 0.02
N MET A 56 4.44 -6.61 0.72
CA MET A 56 3.58 -5.48 0.32
C MET A 56 4.38 -4.20 0.03
N PHE A 57 5.40 -3.91 0.83
CA PHE A 57 6.28 -2.74 0.70
C PHE A 57 7.77 -3.13 0.52
N SER A 58 8.05 -4.36 0.09
CA SER A 58 9.45 -4.80 -0.07
C SER A 58 10.09 -4.02 -1.21
N GLY A 59 11.27 -3.43 -0.96
CA GLY A 59 11.96 -2.56 -1.90
C GLY A 59 11.47 -1.10 -1.93
N CYS A 60 10.44 -0.73 -1.14
CA CYS A 60 10.00 0.66 -1.04
C CYS A 60 10.93 1.51 -0.16
N SER A 61 10.95 2.81 -0.43
CA SER A 61 11.57 3.83 0.43
C SER A 61 10.57 4.48 1.40
N ILE A 62 9.51 3.76 1.77
CA ILE A 62 8.37 4.31 2.51
C ILE A 62 8.79 4.79 3.91
N SER A 63 8.40 6.02 4.25
CA SER A 63 8.64 6.60 5.58
C SER A 63 7.56 6.22 6.59
N GLY A 64 6.34 6.00 6.10
CA GLY A 64 5.20 5.53 6.88
C GLY A 64 3.90 5.49 6.08
N VAL A 65 2.91 4.80 6.64
CA VAL A 65 1.52 4.78 6.14
C VAL A 65 0.68 5.66 7.06
N THR A 66 0.05 6.70 6.52
CA THR A 66 -0.66 7.72 7.32
C THR A 66 -2.17 7.68 7.05
N ILE A 67 -2.99 7.72 8.11
CA ILE A 67 -4.44 7.89 7.96
C ILE A 67 -4.72 9.34 7.59
N LYS A 68 -5.45 9.56 6.49
CA LYS A 68 -5.92 10.87 6.07
C LYS A 68 -7.22 11.21 6.82
N GLN A 69 -7.21 12.34 7.54
CA GLN A 69 -8.38 12.89 8.24
C GLN A 69 -9.43 13.41 7.26
#